data_AF-A0A1E7KJN0-F1
#
_entry.id   AF-A0A1E7KJN0-F1
#
_cell.length_a   1.000
_cell.length_b   1.000
_cell.length_c   1.000
_cell.angle_alpha   90.00
_cell.angle_beta   90.00
_cell.angle_gamma   90.00
#
_symmetry.space_group_name_H-M   'P 1'
#
loop_
_entity.id
_entity.type
_entity.pdbx_description
1 polymer ?
#
loop_
_entity_poly.entity_id
_entity_poly.type
_entity_poly.pdbx_seq_one_letter_code
_entity_poly.pdbx_strand_id
1 'polypeptide(L)' 'MNAENGYLATPGECCRCRAQAEERMTVALVQGNSGPGWSTYACVPCARVYARSPLAPEWLREDLAALDALGSRSTTRTVT' A
#
# COMPACT_ATOMS: atom_id res chain seq x y z
N MET A 1 -3.39 -7.87 -19.48
CA MET A 1 -3.43 -6.93 -18.33
C MET A 1 -3.24 -7.80 -17.10
N ASN A 2 -2.01 -7.92 -16.64
CA ASN A 2 -1.64 -8.93 -15.65
C ASN A 2 -1.95 -8.42 -14.24
N ALA A 3 -2.80 -9.16 -13.55
CA ALA A 3 -3.12 -8.99 -12.14
C ALA A 3 -2.03 -9.65 -11.28
N GLU A 4 -0.82 -9.11 -11.32
CA GLU A 4 0.26 -9.49 -10.41
C GLU A 4 0.25 -8.58 -9.17
N ASN A 5 -0.69 -8.93 -8.28
CA ASN A 5 -0.68 -8.83 -6.82
C ASN A 5 -0.18 -7.54 -6.14
N GLY A 6 -1.16 -6.76 -5.66
CA GLY A 6 -1.03 -5.79 -4.57
C GLY A 6 -1.14 -4.35 -5.04
N TYR A 7 -1.82 -3.51 -4.28
CA TYR A 7 -1.89 -2.05 -4.48
C TYR A 7 -0.55 -1.34 -4.20
N LEU A 8 0.58 -2.04 -4.41
CA LEU A 8 1.92 -1.48 -4.38
C LEU A 8 2.08 -0.52 -5.57
N ALA A 9 2.43 0.71 -5.25
CA ALA A 9 2.61 1.78 -6.21
C ALA A 9 4.09 2.02 -6.47
N THR A 10 4.39 2.67 -7.58
CA THR A 10 5.74 3.09 -7.94
C THR A 10 6.40 3.89 -6.80
N PRO A 11 7.74 3.87 -6.69
CA PRO A 11 8.47 4.73 -5.76
C PRO A 11 8.03 6.20 -5.86
N GLY A 12 8.14 6.92 -4.75
CA GLY A 12 7.89 8.35 -4.74
C GLY A 12 7.50 8.87 -3.37
N GLU A 13 6.88 10.05 -3.37
CA GLU A 13 6.57 10.75 -2.14
C GLU A 13 5.33 10.17 -1.44
N CYS A 14 5.42 9.99 -0.12
CA CYS A 14 4.30 9.66 0.73
C CYS A 14 3.37 10.86 0.90
N CYS A 15 2.07 10.69 0.66
CA CYS A 15 1.08 11.77 0.81
C CYS A 15 0.99 12.32 2.24
N ARG A 16 1.38 11.53 3.25
CA ARG A 16 1.25 11.89 4.67
C ARG A 16 2.51 12.51 5.24
N CYS A 17 3.63 11.79 5.23
CA CYS A 17 4.88 12.23 5.86
C CYS A 17 5.83 12.94 4.88
N ARG A 18 5.49 13.02 3.59
CA ARG A 18 6.30 13.65 2.54
C ARG A 18 7.68 13.02 2.32
N ALA A 19 7.97 11.87 2.95
CA ALA A 19 9.20 11.13 2.72
C ALA A 19 9.15 10.44 1.35
N GLN A 20 10.31 10.34 0.68
CA GLN A 20 10.47 9.48 -0.48
C GLN A 20 10.54 8.02 -0.02
N ALA A 21 9.73 7.16 -0.63
CA ALA A 21 9.65 5.74 -0.31
C ALA A 21 9.79 4.93 -1.58
N GLU A 22 10.64 3.90 -1.53
CA GLU A 22 10.78 2.92 -2.62
C GLU A 22 9.52 2.06 -2.76
N GLU A 23 8.90 1.74 -1.62
CA GLU A 23 7.64 1.00 -1.56
C GLU A 23 6.52 1.90 -1.03
N ARG A 24 5.48 2.07 -1.85
CA ARG A 24 4.26 2.78 -1.48
C ARG A 24 3.05 1.90 -1.70
N MET A 25 1.98 2.18 -0.97
CA MET A 25 0.70 1.52 -1.12
C MET A 25 -0.37 2.54 -1.46
N THR A 26 -1.33 2.15 -2.29
CA THR A 26 -2.59 2.88 -2.42
C THR A 26 -3.30 2.83 -1.07
N VAL A 27 -3.79 3.96 -0.58
CA VAL A 27 -4.53 4.05 0.69
C VAL A 27 -5.96 4.57 0.52
N ALA A 28 -6.25 5.15 -0.65
CA ALA A 28 -7.59 5.57 -1.04
C ALA A 28 -7.73 5.56 -2.56
N LEU A 29 -8.91 5.17 -3.03
CA LEU A 29 -9.35 5.30 -4.40
C LEU A 29 -10.53 6.27 -4.39
N VAL A 30 -10.34 7.49 -4.87
CA VAL A 30 -11.42 8.49 -4.94
C VAL A 30 -12.02 8.41 -6.33
N GLN A 31 -13.22 7.82 -6.42
CA GLN A 31 -14.04 7.84 -7.62
C GLN A 31 -14.68 9.22 -7.75
N GLY A 32 -14.27 9.98 -8.76
CA GLY A 32 -14.93 11.26 -9.07
C GLY A 32 -16.24 11.01 -9.80
N ASN A 33 -17.37 11.50 -9.26
CA ASN A 33 -18.69 11.33 -9.89
C ASN A 33 -18.82 12.12 -11.21
N SER A 34 -17.91 13.07 -11.49
CA SER A 34 -17.90 13.89 -12.72
C SER A 34 -16.51 14.42 -13.10
N GLY A 35 -15.43 13.87 -12.53
CA GLY A 35 -14.05 14.30 -12.77
C GLY A 35 -13.10 13.13 -12.67
N PRO A 36 -11.83 13.28 -13.10
CA PRO A 36 -10.86 12.19 -13.06
C PRO A 36 -10.72 11.69 -11.61
N GLY A 37 -10.99 10.39 -11.42
CA GLY A 37 -10.71 9.74 -10.15
C GLY A 37 -9.21 9.82 -9.83
N TRP A 38 -8.88 9.87 -8.54
CA TRP A 38 -7.48 9.92 -8.10
C TRP A 38 -7.22 8.90 -7.00
N SER A 39 -6.04 8.31 -7.08
CA SER A 39 -5.52 7.38 -6.09
C SER A 39 -4.57 8.12 -5.16
N THR A 40 -4.68 7.87 -3.86
CA THR A 40 -3.75 8.41 -2.86
C THR A 40 -2.77 7.32 -2.45
N TYR A 41 -1.47 7.67 -2.40
CA TYR A 41 -0.40 6.72 -2.08
C TYR A 41 0.36 7.14 -0.81
N ALA A 42 0.63 6.18 0.07
CA ALA A 42 1.41 6.39 1.29
C ALA A 42 2.52 5.34 1.41
N CYS A 43 3.62 5.67 2.09
CA CYS A 43 4.61 4.66 2.48
C CYS A 43 3.97 3.63 3.42
N VAL A 44 4.51 2.40 3.46
CA VAL A 44 3.96 1.28 4.25
C VAL A 44 3.68 1.64 5.72
N PRO A 45 4.56 2.34 6.46
CA PRO A 45 4.26 2.75 7.84
C PRO A 45 3.04 3.68 7.94
N CYS A 46 2.91 4.64 7.02
CA CYS A 46 1.77 5.54 7.00
C CYS A 46 0.49 4.83 6.54
N ALA A 47 0.59 3.88 5.60
CA ALA A 47 -0.51 3.03 5.16
C ALA A 47 -1.10 2.22 6.32
N ARG A 48 -0.27 1.67 7.22
CA ARG A 48 -0.73 1.02 8.46
C ARG A 48 -1.51 1.96 9.38
N VAL A 49 -1.18 3.25 9.40
CA VAL A 49 -1.97 4.21 10.18
C VAL A 49 -3.31 4.49 9.51
N TYR A 50 -3.36 4.58 8.18
CA TYR A 50 -4.63 4.69 7.46
C TYR A 50 -5.53 3.48 7.68
N ALA A 51 -4.98 2.26 7.65
CA ALA A 51 -5.70 1.00 7.86
C ALA A 51 -6.42 0.90 9.21
N ARG A 52 -5.99 1.68 10.22
CA ARG A 52 -6.65 1.76 11.54
C ARG A 52 -7.92 2.61 11.54
N SER A 53 -8.15 3.41 10.51
CA SER A 53 -9.38 4.19 10.39
C SER A 53 -10.59 3.28 10.21
N PRO A 54 -11.74 3.56 10.85
CA PRO A 54 -13.00 2.85 10.56
C PRO A 54 -13.43 2.98 9.10
N LEU A 55 -13.02 4.08 8.44
CA LEU A 55 -13.32 4.36 7.03
C LEU A 55 -12.28 3.76 6.08
N ALA A 56 -11.27 3.05 6.60
CA ALA A 56 -10.28 2.42 5.74
C ALA A 56 -10.95 1.29 4.95
N PRO A 57 -10.70 1.23 3.63
CA PRO A 57 -11.23 0.17 2.81
C PRO A 57 -10.63 -1.18 3.23
N GLU A 58 -11.42 -2.24 3.08
CA GLU A 58 -11.05 -3.59 3.53
C GLU A 58 -9.78 -4.10 2.84
N TRP A 59 -9.67 -3.86 1.52
CA TRP A 59 -8.52 -4.23 0.70
C TRP A 59 -7.19 -3.68 1.24
N LEU A 60 -7.18 -2.52 1.91
CA LEU A 60 -5.93 -1.96 2.45
C LEU A 60 -5.41 -2.81 3.62
N ARG A 61 -6.32 -3.37 4.42
CA ARG A 61 -5.94 -4.24 5.55
C ARG A 61 -5.47 -5.59 5.04
N GLU A 62 -6.16 -6.14 4.05
CA GLU A 62 -5.80 -7.42 3.41
C GLU A 62 -4.43 -7.34 2.75
N ASP A 63 -4.16 -6.28 1.98
CA ASP A 63 -2.86 -6.08 1.32
C ASP A 63 -1.72 -5.91 2.31
N LEU A 64 -1.95 -5.16 3.41
CA LEU A 64 -0.95 -5.03 4.48
C LEU A 64 -0.67 -6.37 5.16
N ALA A 65 -1.71 -7.18 5.40
CA ALA A 65 -1.54 -8.51 5.97
C ALA A 65 -0.80 -9.45 5.01
N ALA A 66 -1.07 -9.37 3.71
CA ALA A 66 -0.35 -10.11 2.67
C ALA A 66 1.12 -9.68 2.61
N LEU A 67 1.42 -8.38 2.70
CA LEU A 67 2.78 -7.85 2.74
C LEU A 67 3.54 -8.34 3.97
N ASP A 68 2.90 -8.32 5.16
CA ASP A 68 3.49 -8.85 6.39
C ASP A 68 3.72 -10.38 6.29
N ALA A 69 2.83 -11.10 5.63
CA ALA A 69 2.97 -12.54 5.34
C ALA A 69 4.08 -12.85 4.33
N LEU A 70 4.40 -11.93 3.41
CA LEU A 70 5.51 -12.06 2.46
C LEU A 70 6.85 -11.72 3.15
N GLY A 71 6.91 -10.62 3.89
CA GLY A 71 8.12 -10.23 4.64
C GLY A 71 8.52 -11.25 5.71
N SER A 72 7.55 -11.96 6.29
CA SER A 72 7.82 -13.10 7.19
C SER A 72 8.29 -14.36 6.46
N ARG A 73 7.98 -14.54 5.17
CA ARG A 73 8.46 -15.66 4.35
C ARG A 73 9.84 -15.45 3.75
N SER A 74 10.34 -14.21 3.70
CA SER A 74 11.67 -13.91 3.16
C SER A 74 12.84 -14.27 4.08
N THR A 75 12.59 -14.84 5.27
CA THR A 75 13.65 -15.18 6.25
C THR A 75 14.41 -16.48 5.94
N THR A 76 13.99 -17.30 4.97
CA THR A 76 14.81 -18.46 4.55
C THR A 76 15.81 -18.08 3.45
N ARG A 77 16.83 -17.30 3.80
CA ARG A 77 18.13 -17.38 3.09
C ARG A 77 18.97 -18.41 3.82
N THR A 78 18.81 -19.69 3.46
CA THR A 78 19.84 -20.68 3.76
C THR A 78 21.04 -20.38 2.85
N VAL A 79 21.99 -19.62 3.39
CA VAL A 79 23.37 -19.66 2.92
C VAL A 79 24.04 -20.75 3.75
N THR A 80 24.22 -21.94 3.19
CA THR A 80 25.36 -22.85 3.36
C THR A 80 25.20 -24.00 2.37
#